data_AF-A0A7V7WPX6-F1
#
_entry.id   AF-A0A7V7WPX6-F1
#
_cell.length_a   1.000
_cell.length_b   1.000
_cell.length_c   1.000
_cell.angle_alpha   90.00
_cell.angle_beta   90.00
_cell.angle_gamma   90.00
#
_symmetry.space_group_name_H-M   'P 1'
#
loop_
_entity.id
_entity.type
_entity.pdbx_description
1 polymer ?
#
loop_
_entity_poly.entity_id
_entity_poly.type
_entity_poly.pdbx_seq_one_letter_code
_entity_poly.pdbx_strand_id
1 'polypeptide(L)'
;MAFCTHCGNEVLRAAAFCGACGKPAAQPAAIQPPPVVALAATQTAGATPNRDLANEVALRTFVGPNYEYYARKWRTGDHLRTIATWNWMAGCFTIFWLAYRKMYLDCALYVIAANLIYLLQTTTQIGTWFWMALGLTLMVCWGLLGNQPYRSHAQKQVSLVLAHTPLQEALRELEVAGGTSGWAVFGMGLAAFISLVQYALRSPKYRKACRADPCVLPADRQALLVEGYHEARPIRKRSQNSAPFTRSGAIRT
;
A
#
# COMPACT_ATOMS: atom_id res chain seq x y z
N MET A 1 -29.91 46.94 -51.71
CA MET A 1 -29.02 46.37 -52.76
C MET A 1 -27.69 45.94 -52.14
N ALA A 2 -27.03 44.95 -52.72
CA ALA A 2 -25.65 44.55 -52.38
C ALA A 2 -24.84 44.42 -53.68
N PHE A 3 -23.51 44.45 -53.60
CA PHE A 3 -22.64 44.31 -54.76
C PHE A 3 -21.93 42.96 -54.73
N CYS A 4 -21.78 42.31 -55.89
CA CYS A 4 -21.10 41.04 -56.00
C CYS A 4 -19.60 41.20 -55.69
N THR A 5 -19.07 40.43 -54.76
CA THR A 5 -17.64 40.46 -54.40
C THR A 5 -16.71 39.90 -55.47
N HIS A 6 -17.25 39.23 -56.50
CA HIS A 6 -16.46 38.65 -57.59
C HIS A 6 -16.40 39.51 -58.86
N CYS A 7 -17.47 40.21 -59.23
CA CYS A 7 -17.52 41.00 -60.47
C CYS A 7 -17.93 42.45 -60.27
N GLY A 8 -18.28 42.86 -59.04
CA GLY A 8 -18.65 44.24 -58.70
C GLY A 8 -20.06 44.67 -59.13
N ASN A 9 -20.80 43.83 -59.85
CA ASN A 9 -22.14 44.21 -60.34
C ASN A 9 -23.21 44.16 -59.23
N GLU A 10 -24.28 44.93 -59.41
CA GLU A 10 -25.39 44.99 -58.45
C GLU A 10 -26.17 43.66 -58.36
N VAL A 11 -26.46 43.24 -57.13
CA VAL A 11 -27.22 42.03 -56.83
C VAL A 11 -28.28 42.30 -55.76
N LEU A 12 -29.47 41.75 -55.97
CA LEU A 12 -30.55 41.75 -54.99
C LEU A 12 -30.11 40.98 -53.74
N ARG A 13 -30.31 41.54 -52.54
CA ARG A 13 -29.81 40.97 -51.27
C ARG A 13 -30.30 39.55 -50.97
N ALA A 14 -31.41 39.13 -51.58
CA ALA A 14 -31.98 37.79 -51.44
C ALA A 14 -31.71 36.84 -52.63
N ALA A 15 -30.98 37.29 -53.66
CA ALA A 15 -30.64 36.44 -54.79
C ALA A 15 -29.59 35.40 -54.38
N ALA A 16 -29.76 34.15 -54.78
CA ALA A 16 -28.81 33.07 -54.49
C ALA A 16 -27.53 33.16 -55.37
N PHE A 17 -27.63 33.73 -56.58
CA PHE A 17 -26.55 33.84 -57.54
C PHE A 17 -26.55 35.21 -58.23
N CYS A 18 -25.38 35.68 -58.66
CA CYS A 18 -25.26 36.89 -59.47
C CYS A 18 -25.67 36.59 -60.92
N GLY A 19 -26.69 37.29 -61.44
CA GLY A 19 -27.15 37.10 -62.82
C GLY A 19 -26.13 37.50 -63.90
N ALA A 20 -25.08 38.25 -63.55
CA ALA A 20 -24.07 38.70 -64.50
C ALA A 20 -22.86 37.75 -64.62
N CYS A 21 -22.38 37.18 -63.51
CA CYS A 21 -21.19 36.30 -63.51
C CYS A 21 -21.48 34.85 -63.11
N GLY A 22 -22.72 34.53 -62.72
CA GLY A 22 -23.17 33.18 -62.36
C GLY A 22 -22.67 32.66 -61.01
N LYS A 23 -21.85 33.42 -60.28
CA LYS A 23 -21.28 33.00 -58.98
C LYS A 23 -22.27 33.22 -57.83
N PRO A 24 -22.22 32.37 -56.77
CA PRO A 24 -23.12 32.49 -55.63
C PRO A 24 -22.96 33.86 -54.97
N ALA A 25 -24.08 34.53 -54.70
CA ALA A 25 -24.07 35.79 -54.00
C ALA A 25 -23.82 35.51 -52.52
N ALA A 26 -22.73 36.06 -51.97
CA ALA A 26 -22.41 35.92 -50.55
C ALA A 26 -23.51 36.58 -49.72
N GLN A 27 -24.44 35.79 -49.20
CA GLN A 27 -25.45 36.27 -48.27
C GLN A 27 -24.75 36.60 -46.94
N PRO A 28 -24.99 37.78 -46.34
CA PRO A 28 -24.75 37.98 -44.92
C PRO A 28 -25.69 37.02 -44.19
N ALA A 29 -25.13 36.05 -43.46
CA ALA A 29 -25.89 35.09 -42.69
C ALA A 29 -26.91 35.84 -41.82
N ALA A 30 -28.20 35.72 -42.16
CA ALA A 30 -29.26 36.02 -41.24
C ALA A 30 -28.98 35.20 -39.98
N ILE A 31 -28.97 35.87 -38.82
CA ILE A 31 -28.85 35.24 -37.51
C ILE A 31 -30.08 34.34 -37.35
N GLN A 32 -29.96 33.09 -37.79
CA GLN A 32 -30.83 32.02 -37.35
C GLN A 32 -30.27 31.59 -35.98
N PRO A 33 -31.08 31.60 -34.90
CA PRO A 33 -30.67 30.88 -33.70
C PRO A 33 -30.37 29.41 -34.11
N PRO A 34 -29.32 28.80 -33.55
CA PRO A 34 -28.79 27.55 -34.06
C PRO A 34 -29.87 26.46 -34.07
N PRO A 35 -29.95 25.63 -35.13
CA PRO A 35 -30.76 24.43 -35.08
C PRO A 35 -30.22 23.56 -33.94
N VAL A 36 -31.10 23.14 -33.04
CA VAL A 36 -30.82 22.15 -32.00
C VAL A 36 -30.46 20.83 -32.68
N VAL A 37 -29.19 20.71 -33.06
CA VAL A 37 -28.56 19.43 -33.37
C VAL A 37 -28.52 18.69 -32.05
N ALA A 38 -29.41 17.71 -31.93
CA ALA A 38 -29.34 16.69 -30.89
C ALA A 38 -28.00 15.95 -31.05
N LEU A 39 -26.98 16.46 -30.38
CA LEU A 39 -25.76 15.73 -30.13
C LEU A 39 -26.16 14.58 -29.20
N ALA A 40 -26.20 13.38 -29.75
CA ALA A 40 -26.17 12.14 -29.00
C ALA A 40 -24.84 12.08 -28.24
N ALA A 41 -24.76 12.81 -27.13
CA ALA A 41 -23.78 12.60 -26.09
C ALA A 41 -24.30 11.46 -25.23
N THR A 42 -23.60 10.35 -25.32
CA THR A 42 -23.80 9.16 -24.52
C THR A 42 -23.89 9.54 -23.04
N GLN A 43 -25.02 9.14 -22.45
CA GLN A 43 -25.37 9.17 -21.04
C GLN A 43 -24.17 9.09 -20.10
N THR A 44 -24.00 10.09 -19.24
CA THR A 44 -23.57 9.84 -17.86
C THR A 44 -24.61 10.46 -16.96
N ALA A 45 -25.26 9.61 -16.17
CA ALA A 45 -26.46 9.88 -15.41
C ALA A 45 -26.27 10.99 -14.35
N GLY A 46 -27.37 11.70 -14.10
CA GLY A 46 -27.48 12.92 -13.30
C GLY A 46 -26.67 13.00 -12.01
N ALA A 47 -25.80 14.01 -11.94
CA ALA A 47 -25.30 14.56 -10.71
C ALA A 47 -25.74 16.03 -10.60
N THR A 48 -26.41 16.38 -9.50
CA THR A 48 -26.67 17.77 -9.16
C THR A 48 -25.33 18.43 -8.81
N PRO A 49 -25.03 19.67 -9.27
CA PRO A 49 -23.75 20.35 -9.00
C PRO A 49 -23.36 20.39 -7.52
N ASN A 50 -24.36 20.38 -6.62
CA ASN A 50 -24.19 20.35 -5.18
C ASN A 50 -23.63 19.00 -4.67
N ARG A 51 -24.03 17.87 -5.28
CA ARG A 51 -23.58 16.53 -4.86
C ARG A 51 -22.14 16.26 -5.25
N ASP A 52 -21.72 16.69 -6.43
CA ASP A 52 -20.33 16.54 -6.88
C ASP A 52 -19.38 17.37 -6.03
N LEU A 53 -19.77 18.60 -5.70
CA LEU A 53 -19.02 19.46 -4.80
C LEU A 53 -18.91 18.83 -3.39
N ALA A 54 -20.02 18.31 -2.85
CA ALA A 54 -20.00 17.63 -1.55
C ALA A 54 -19.09 16.40 -1.53
N ASN A 55 -19.12 15.58 -2.60
CA ASN A 55 -18.24 14.43 -2.75
C ASN A 55 -16.76 14.85 -2.84
N GLU A 56 -16.45 15.92 -3.57
CA GLU A 56 -15.09 16.42 -3.70
C GLU A 56 -14.55 16.93 -2.35
N VAL A 57 -15.34 17.71 -1.62
CA VAL A 57 -14.99 18.20 -0.29
C VAL A 57 -14.78 17.04 0.69
N ALA A 58 -15.67 16.04 0.66
CA ALA A 58 -15.56 14.85 1.49
C ALA A 58 -14.31 14.01 1.15
N LEU A 59 -14.02 13.82 -0.15
CA LEU A 59 -12.83 13.10 -0.60
C LEU A 59 -11.55 13.84 -0.23
N ARG A 60 -11.51 15.17 -0.38
CA ARG A 60 -10.39 16.01 0.05
C ARG A 60 -10.14 15.88 1.55
N THR A 61 -11.21 15.90 2.35
CA THR A 61 -11.16 15.74 3.80
C THR A 61 -10.62 14.37 4.20
N PHE A 62 -11.12 13.29 3.57
CA PHE A 62 -10.63 11.93 3.81
C PHE A 62 -9.16 11.76 3.45
N VAL A 63 -8.71 12.29 2.30
CA VAL A 63 -7.34 12.09 1.82
C VAL A 63 -6.34 12.94 2.61
N GLY A 64 -6.77 14.12 3.05
CA GLY A 64 -6.02 15.06 3.88
C GLY A 64 -5.02 15.92 3.08
N PRO A 65 -3.90 16.33 3.69
CA PRO A 65 -2.94 17.26 3.08
C PRO A 65 -2.38 16.83 1.71
N ASN A 66 -2.33 15.52 1.46
CA ASN A 66 -1.80 14.96 0.21
C ASN A 66 -2.85 14.90 -0.92
N TYR A 67 -4.04 15.47 -0.74
CA TYR A 67 -5.12 15.39 -1.73
C TYR A 67 -4.69 15.86 -3.12
N GLU A 68 -4.04 17.01 -3.23
CA GLU A 68 -3.63 17.57 -4.52
C GLU A 68 -2.66 16.65 -5.30
N TYR A 69 -1.79 15.95 -4.58
CA TYR A 69 -0.90 14.96 -5.19
C TYR A 69 -1.69 13.80 -5.80
N TYR A 70 -2.64 13.23 -5.05
CA TYR A 70 -3.45 12.10 -5.49
C TYR A 70 -4.45 12.51 -6.57
N ALA A 71 -5.14 13.64 -6.41
CA ALA A 71 -6.08 14.18 -7.38
C ALA A 71 -5.41 14.41 -8.74
N ARG A 72 -4.19 14.95 -8.77
CA ARG A 72 -3.42 15.08 -10.01
C ARG A 72 -3.14 13.74 -10.66
N LYS A 73 -2.68 12.75 -9.89
CA LYS A 73 -2.38 11.39 -10.39
C LYS A 73 -3.63 10.72 -10.96
N TRP A 74 -4.76 10.80 -10.24
CA TRP A 74 -6.03 10.23 -10.70
C TRP A 74 -6.52 10.91 -11.98
N ARG A 75 -6.47 12.25 -12.06
CA ARG A 75 -6.83 12.99 -13.27
C ARG A 75 -5.93 12.65 -14.45
N THR A 76 -4.63 12.48 -14.23
CA THR A 76 -3.71 12.01 -15.27
C THR A 76 -4.09 10.62 -15.76
N GLY A 77 -4.43 9.70 -14.85
CA GLY A 77 -4.94 8.37 -15.21
C GLY A 77 -6.23 8.44 -16.03
N ASP A 78 -7.18 9.28 -15.60
CA ASP A 78 -8.46 9.46 -16.30
C ASP A 78 -8.26 10.05 -17.71
N HIS A 79 -7.42 11.07 -17.86
CA HIS A 79 -7.10 11.69 -19.14
C HIS A 79 -6.42 10.71 -20.11
N LEU A 80 -5.48 9.91 -19.60
CA LEU A 80 -4.75 8.91 -20.38
C LEU A 80 -5.51 7.58 -20.50
N ARG A 81 -6.73 7.48 -19.95
CA ARG A 81 -7.54 6.26 -19.88
C ARG A 81 -6.75 5.06 -19.34
N THR A 82 -5.92 5.29 -18.34
CA THR A 82 -5.08 4.27 -17.70
C THR A 82 -5.20 4.30 -16.19
N ILE A 83 -5.17 3.11 -15.60
CA ILE A 83 -5.05 2.93 -14.16
C ILE A 83 -3.59 3.05 -13.69
N ALA A 84 -2.63 2.99 -14.60
CA ALA A 84 -1.21 2.96 -14.30
C ALA A 84 -0.65 4.38 -14.09
N THR A 85 -0.34 4.72 -12.83
CA THR A 85 0.41 5.92 -12.48
C THR A 85 1.45 5.60 -11.42
N TRP A 86 2.72 5.92 -11.71
CA TRP A 86 3.82 5.55 -10.83
C TRP A 86 3.72 6.19 -9.43
N ASN A 87 3.89 5.35 -8.39
CA ASN A 87 3.95 5.66 -6.97
C ASN A 87 5.10 4.88 -6.32
N TRP A 88 6.17 5.61 -5.98
CA TRP A 88 7.36 5.06 -5.32
C TRP A 88 7.07 4.36 -3.99
N MET A 89 6.17 4.92 -3.18
CA MET A 89 5.86 4.37 -1.85
C MET A 89 5.08 3.06 -1.97
N ALA A 90 4.15 2.98 -2.92
CA ALA A 90 3.41 1.75 -3.18
C ALA A 90 4.30 0.65 -3.76
N GLY A 91 5.27 0.99 -4.61
CA GLY A 91 6.19 0.02 -5.21
C GLY A 91 7.26 -0.50 -4.25
N CYS A 92 8.03 0.39 -3.61
CA CYS A 92 9.17 0.01 -2.77
C CYS A 92 8.76 -0.38 -1.34
N PHE A 93 7.69 0.22 -0.84
CA PHE A 93 7.27 0.11 0.56
C PHE A 93 5.80 -0.29 0.67
N THR A 94 5.35 -1.26 -0.14
CA THR A 94 3.93 -1.61 -0.31
C THR A 94 3.19 -1.78 1.02
N ILE A 95 3.69 -2.65 1.90
CA ILE A 95 3.04 -2.92 3.19
C ILE A 95 2.97 -1.68 4.09
N PHE A 96 4.06 -0.91 4.16
CA PHE A 96 4.12 0.32 4.95
C PHE A 96 3.16 1.37 4.41
N TRP A 97 3.09 1.51 3.09
CA TRP A 97 2.21 2.44 2.42
C TRP A 97 0.73 2.08 2.62
N LEU A 98 0.37 0.80 2.53
CA LEU A 98 -0.98 0.32 2.77
C LEU A 98 -1.45 0.63 4.20
N ALA A 99 -0.65 0.28 5.21
CA ALA A 99 -1.03 0.54 6.61
C ALA A 99 -0.99 2.04 6.95
N TYR A 100 -0.01 2.78 6.42
CA TYR A 100 0.08 4.24 6.60
C TYR A 100 -1.18 4.94 6.10
N ARG A 101 -1.77 4.47 4.99
CA ARG A 101 -3.03 5.01 4.41
C ARG A 101 -4.28 4.30 4.91
N LYS A 102 -4.17 3.55 6.01
CA LYS A 102 -5.27 2.85 6.70
C LYS A 102 -6.03 1.83 5.83
N MET A 103 -5.41 1.33 4.76
CA MET A 103 -5.95 0.24 3.94
C MET A 103 -5.66 -1.11 4.61
N TYR A 104 -6.21 -1.33 5.81
CA TYR A 104 -5.85 -2.48 6.66
C TYR A 104 -6.27 -3.82 6.06
N LEU A 105 -7.39 -3.87 5.33
CA LEU A 105 -7.82 -5.08 4.64
C LEU A 105 -6.83 -5.45 3.53
N ASP A 106 -6.49 -4.49 2.66
CA ASP A 106 -5.50 -4.70 1.58
C ASP A 106 -4.12 -5.05 2.16
N CYS A 107 -3.75 -4.42 3.28
CA CYS A 107 -2.53 -4.75 4.02
C CYS A 107 -2.54 -6.21 4.51
N ALA A 108 -3.64 -6.67 5.12
CA ALA A 108 -3.76 -8.05 5.58
C ALA A 108 -3.71 -9.05 4.42
N LEU A 109 -4.42 -8.77 3.33
CA LEU A 109 -4.38 -9.60 2.12
C LEU A 109 -2.98 -9.67 1.51
N TYR A 110 -2.28 -8.54 1.46
CA TYR A 110 -0.89 -8.48 0.99
C TYR A 110 0.04 -9.32 1.86
N VAL A 111 -0.08 -9.23 3.19
CA VAL A 111 0.71 -10.04 4.14
C VAL A 111 0.45 -11.52 3.93
N ILE A 112 -0.82 -11.93 3.79
CA ILE A 112 -1.18 -13.33 3.52
C ILE A 112 -0.54 -13.79 2.21
N ALA A 113 -0.69 -13.03 1.13
CA ALA A 113 -0.10 -13.35 -0.16
C ALA A 113 1.44 -13.46 -0.09
N ALA A 114 2.10 -12.54 0.62
CA ALA A 114 3.55 -12.56 0.80
C ALA A 114 4.01 -13.81 1.58
N ASN A 115 3.27 -14.23 2.62
CA ASN A 115 3.56 -15.46 3.36
C ASN A 115 3.35 -16.72 2.51
N LEU A 116 2.32 -16.76 1.66
CA LEU A 116 2.10 -17.86 0.72
C LEU A 116 3.22 -17.95 -0.32
N ILE A 117 3.65 -16.80 -0.88
CA ILE A 117 4.80 -16.74 -1.79
C ILE A 117 6.07 -17.24 -1.09
N TYR A 118 6.31 -16.83 0.15
CA TYR A 118 7.44 -17.30 0.94
C TYR A 118 7.39 -18.82 1.18
N LEU A 119 6.22 -19.36 1.52
CA LEU A 119 6.03 -20.80 1.69
C LEU A 119 6.36 -21.55 0.39
N LEU A 120 5.86 -21.07 -0.76
CA LEU A 120 6.18 -21.64 -2.07
C LEU A 120 7.67 -21.57 -2.37
N GLN A 121 8.33 -20.45 -2.07
CA GLN A 121 9.78 -20.31 -2.24
C GLN A 121 10.58 -21.32 -1.43
N THR A 122 10.15 -21.65 -0.21
CA THR A 122 10.86 -22.61 0.66
C THR A 122 10.54 -24.08 0.35
N THR A 123 9.42 -24.37 -0.29
CA THR A 123 8.95 -25.74 -0.56
C THR A 123 9.25 -26.21 -1.98
N THR A 124 9.43 -25.28 -2.92
CA THR A 124 9.72 -25.59 -4.32
C THR A 124 11.21 -25.45 -4.63
N GLN A 125 11.72 -26.24 -5.58
CA GLN A 125 13.11 -26.14 -6.06
C GLN A 125 13.26 -25.16 -7.23
N ILE A 126 12.45 -24.09 -7.24
CA ILE A 126 12.49 -23.07 -8.30
C ILE A 126 13.72 -22.16 -8.09
N GLY A 127 14.44 -21.88 -9.18
CA GLY A 127 15.68 -21.12 -9.12
C GLY A 127 15.51 -19.67 -8.64
N THR A 128 16.55 -19.13 -7.98
CA THR A 128 16.56 -17.79 -7.37
C THR A 128 16.18 -16.66 -8.33
N TRP A 129 16.59 -16.74 -9.61
CA TRP A 129 16.29 -15.72 -10.61
C TRP A 129 14.79 -15.54 -10.86
N PHE A 130 14.00 -16.62 -10.79
CA PHE A 130 12.55 -16.53 -10.90
C PHE A 130 11.96 -15.73 -9.74
N TRP A 131 12.38 -16.00 -8.50
CA TRP A 131 11.90 -15.28 -7.32
C TRP A 131 12.30 -13.81 -7.34
N MET A 132 13.50 -13.49 -7.83
CA MET A 132 13.93 -12.10 -8.05
C MET A 132 13.07 -11.40 -9.09
N ALA A 133 12.81 -12.06 -10.23
CA ALA A 133 11.95 -11.53 -11.28
C ALA A 133 10.51 -11.32 -10.79
N LEU A 134 9.95 -12.26 -10.01
CA LEU A 134 8.63 -12.13 -9.40
C LEU A 134 8.60 -10.94 -8.43
N GLY A 135 9.59 -10.81 -7.55
CA GLY A 135 9.69 -9.68 -6.62
C GLY A 135 9.76 -8.33 -7.34
N LEU A 136 10.58 -8.22 -8.38
CA LEU A 136 10.67 -7.00 -9.20
C LEU A 136 9.35 -6.71 -9.93
N THR A 137 8.70 -7.75 -10.47
CA THR A 137 7.41 -7.63 -11.14
C THR A 137 6.35 -7.11 -10.18
N LEU A 138 6.27 -7.67 -8.96
CA LEU A 138 5.34 -7.20 -7.93
C LEU A 138 5.62 -5.76 -7.53
N MET A 139 6.89 -5.36 -7.37
CA MET A 139 7.28 -3.98 -7.07
C MET A 139 6.82 -3.01 -8.17
N VAL A 140 7.04 -3.37 -9.44
CA VAL A 140 6.58 -2.55 -10.58
C VAL A 140 5.06 -2.51 -10.66
N CYS A 141 4.38 -3.64 -10.49
CA CYS A 141 2.91 -3.72 -10.50
C CYS A 141 2.30 -2.84 -9.41
N TRP A 142 2.78 -2.94 -8.16
CA TRP A 142 2.30 -2.09 -7.06
C TRP A 142 2.70 -0.63 -7.25
N GLY A 143 3.87 -0.35 -7.81
CA GLY A 143 4.30 1.00 -8.15
C GLY A 143 3.41 1.65 -9.20
N LEU A 144 3.00 0.92 -10.24
CA LEU A 144 2.13 1.43 -11.29
C LEU A 144 0.65 1.49 -10.87
N LEU A 145 0.17 0.46 -10.18
CA LEU A 145 -1.26 0.32 -9.89
C LEU A 145 -1.67 0.95 -8.56
N GLY A 146 -0.74 1.17 -7.61
CA GLY A 146 -1.05 1.50 -6.23
C GLY A 146 -1.96 2.71 -6.02
N ASN A 147 -1.93 3.73 -6.89
CA ASN A 147 -2.80 4.90 -6.72
C ASN A 147 -4.29 4.61 -6.90
N GLN A 148 -4.65 3.58 -7.66
CA GLN A 148 -6.04 3.21 -7.97
C GLN A 148 -6.77 2.48 -6.85
N PRO A 149 -6.22 1.42 -6.22
CA PRO A 149 -6.87 0.82 -5.05
C PRO A 149 -7.05 1.85 -3.93
N TYR A 150 -6.10 2.78 -3.76
CA TYR A 150 -6.30 3.89 -2.81
C TYR A 150 -7.44 4.84 -3.21
N ARG A 151 -7.60 5.15 -4.50
CA ARG A 151 -8.76 5.92 -5.01
C ARG A 151 -10.07 5.21 -4.67
N SER A 152 -10.17 3.93 -5.03
CA SER A 152 -11.37 3.12 -4.80
C SER A 152 -11.69 2.99 -3.31
N HIS A 153 -10.66 2.78 -2.47
CA HIS A 153 -10.80 2.76 -1.03
C HIS A 153 -11.36 4.09 -0.50
N ALA A 154 -10.75 5.22 -0.88
CA ALA A 154 -11.18 6.55 -0.45
C ALA A 154 -12.61 6.87 -0.88
N GLN A 155 -12.95 6.62 -2.15
CA GLN A 155 -14.29 6.83 -2.69
C GLN A 155 -15.33 5.95 -1.99
N LYS A 156 -15.00 4.69 -1.69
CA LYS A 156 -15.88 3.77 -0.97
C LYS A 156 -16.15 4.24 0.45
N GLN A 157 -15.13 4.69 1.18
CA GLN A 157 -15.31 5.22 2.54
C GLN A 157 -16.16 6.50 2.52
N VAL A 158 -15.88 7.41 1.60
CA VAL A 158 -16.66 8.65 1.43
C VAL A 158 -18.12 8.35 1.11
N SER A 159 -18.39 7.44 0.17
CA SER A 159 -19.78 7.11 -0.21
C SER A 159 -20.55 6.42 0.91
N LEU A 160 -19.88 5.56 1.70
CA LEU A 160 -20.49 4.89 2.85
C LEU A 160 -20.88 5.87 3.96
N VAL A 161 -20.02 6.83 4.28
CA VAL A 161 -20.31 7.82 5.33
C VAL A 161 -21.38 8.81 4.86
N LEU A 162 -21.27 9.34 3.64
CA LEU A 162 -22.26 10.27 3.09
C LEU A 162 -23.66 9.65 2.88
N ALA A 163 -23.76 8.32 2.79
CA ALA A 163 -25.04 7.64 2.66
C ALA A 163 -25.87 7.64 3.96
N HIS A 164 -25.23 7.76 5.13
CA HIS A 164 -25.87 7.58 6.43
C HIS A 164 -25.77 8.82 7.34
N THR A 165 -24.90 9.77 7.01
CA THR A 165 -24.54 10.88 7.89
C THR A 165 -24.69 12.22 7.14
N PRO A 166 -25.27 13.26 7.78
CA PRO A 166 -25.34 14.60 7.18
C PRO A 166 -23.92 15.15 6.95
N LEU A 167 -23.74 15.97 5.90
CA LEU A 167 -22.43 16.39 5.40
C LEU A 167 -21.49 16.93 6.49
N GLN A 168 -21.95 17.82 7.37
CA GLN A 168 -21.07 18.42 8.39
C GLN A 168 -20.49 17.39 9.36
N GLU A 169 -21.29 16.42 9.78
CA GLU A 169 -20.85 15.35 10.69
C GLU A 169 -20.01 14.31 9.91
N ALA A 170 -20.41 14.01 8.67
CA ALA A 170 -19.66 13.14 7.77
C ALA A 170 -18.23 13.64 7.54
N LEU A 171 -18.02 14.95 7.42
CA LEU A 171 -16.68 15.52 7.25
C LEU A 171 -15.78 15.26 8.48
N ARG A 172 -16.32 15.40 9.70
CA ARG A 172 -15.58 15.11 10.93
C ARG A 172 -15.23 13.63 11.03
N GLU A 173 -16.19 12.76 10.70
CA GLU A 173 -15.98 11.31 10.67
C GLU A 173 -14.91 10.92 9.63
N LEU A 174 -14.96 11.50 8.42
CA LEU A 174 -14.00 11.24 7.35
C LEU A 174 -12.61 11.77 7.66
N GLU A 175 -12.49 12.88 8.39
CA GLU A 175 -11.20 13.41 8.85
C GLU A 175 -10.50 12.41 9.79
N VAL A 176 -11.26 11.81 10.73
CA VAL A 176 -10.74 10.81 11.67
C VAL A 176 -10.49 9.46 10.99
N ALA A 177 -11.41 9.01 10.13
CA ALA A 177 -11.31 7.75 9.41
C ALA A 177 -10.18 7.76 8.38
N GLY A 178 -9.98 8.90 7.71
CA GLY A 178 -8.99 9.11 6.66
C GLY A 178 -7.60 9.49 7.17
N GLY A 179 -6.89 10.28 6.36
CA GLY A 179 -5.56 10.78 6.68
C GLY A 179 -4.48 9.69 6.65
N THR A 180 -3.62 9.72 7.65
CA THR A 180 -2.43 8.88 7.74
C THR A 180 -2.19 8.36 9.16
N SER A 181 -1.72 7.12 9.30
CA SER A 181 -1.48 6.48 10.60
C SER A 181 0.02 6.27 10.85
N GLY A 182 0.65 7.19 11.58
CA GLY A 182 2.05 7.03 12.01
C GLY A 182 2.25 5.82 12.94
N TRP A 183 1.27 5.56 13.81
CA TRP A 183 1.28 4.42 14.74
C TRP A 183 1.26 3.07 14.02
N ALA A 184 0.53 2.95 12.91
CA ALA A 184 0.52 1.72 12.13
C ALA A 184 1.92 1.42 11.55
N VAL A 185 2.62 2.44 11.05
CA VAL A 185 3.99 2.29 10.54
C VAL A 185 4.96 1.91 11.65
N PHE A 186 4.86 2.59 12.80
CA PHE A 186 5.69 2.27 13.98
C PHE A 186 5.48 0.83 14.45
N GLY A 187 4.22 0.40 14.59
CA GLY A 187 3.87 -0.97 15.02
C GLY A 187 4.43 -2.03 14.08
N MET A 188 4.34 -1.82 12.76
CA MET A 188 4.94 -2.75 11.79
C MET A 188 6.47 -2.73 11.81
N GLY A 189 7.08 -1.55 11.97
CA GLY A 189 8.53 -1.43 12.12
C GLY A 189 9.04 -2.18 13.35
N LEU A 190 8.33 -2.07 14.48
CA LEU A 190 8.64 -2.80 15.70
C LEU A 190 8.48 -4.32 15.51
N ALA A 191 7.40 -4.77 14.87
CA ALA A 191 7.18 -6.18 14.60
C ALA A 191 8.27 -6.78 13.68
N ALA A 192 8.69 -6.04 12.65
CA ALA A 192 9.79 -6.42 11.77
C ALA A 192 11.13 -6.49 12.52
N PHE A 193 11.40 -5.52 13.41
CA PHE A 193 12.60 -5.51 14.25
C PHE A 193 12.63 -6.72 15.20
N ILE A 194 11.52 -7.02 15.88
CA ILE A 194 11.41 -8.20 16.75
C ILE A 194 11.67 -9.48 15.95
N SER A 195 11.10 -9.60 14.75
CA SER A 195 11.30 -10.77 13.88
C SER A 195 12.77 -10.92 13.46
N LEU A 196 13.45 -9.81 13.16
CA LEU A 196 14.87 -9.80 12.84
C LEU A 196 15.74 -10.22 14.03
N VAL A 197 15.43 -9.71 15.24
CA VAL A 197 16.13 -10.11 16.48
C VAL A 197 15.94 -11.60 16.74
N GLN A 198 14.71 -12.12 16.61
CA GLN A 198 14.44 -13.56 16.76
C GLN A 198 15.22 -14.39 15.74
N TYR A 199 15.25 -13.97 14.48
CA TYR A 199 16.04 -14.62 13.44
C TYR A 199 17.54 -14.60 13.75
N ALA A 200 18.06 -13.46 14.19
CA ALA A 200 19.47 -13.30 14.59
C ALA A 200 19.81 -14.26 15.74
N LEU A 201 19.04 -14.26 16.82
CA LEU A 201 19.23 -15.16 17.97
C LEU A 201 19.17 -16.64 17.58
N ARG A 202 18.34 -17.01 16.59
CA ARG A 202 18.24 -18.38 16.08
C ARG A 202 19.42 -18.77 15.17
N SER A 203 20.10 -17.80 14.57
CA SER A 203 21.19 -18.09 13.64
C SER A 203 22.41 -18.66 14.38
N PRO A 204 23.03 -19.74 13.87
CA PRO A 204 24.09 -20.47 14.57
C PRO A 204 25.35 -19.63 14.83
N LYS A 205 25.51 -18.50 14.12
CA LYS A 205 26.62 -17.55 14.32
C LYS A 205 26.60 -16.93 15.72
N TYR A 206 25.42 -16.52 16.24
CA TYR A 206 25.32 -15.97 17.60
C TYR A 206 25.33 -17.07 18.68
N ARG A 207 24.78 -18.26 18.40
CA ARG A 207 24.97 -19.44 19.29
C ARG A 207 26.45 -19.80 19.48
N LYS A 208 27.28 -19.65 18.44
CA LYS A 208 28.73 -19.90 18.52
C LYS A 208 29.46 -18.77 19.26
N ALA A 209 29.07 -17.51 19.08
CA ALA A 209 29.61 -16.38 19.83
C ALA A 209 29.35 -16.48 21.35
N CYS A 210 28.12 -16.83 21.77
CA CYS A 210 27.82 -17.07 23.19
C CYS A 210 28.47 -18.34 23.76
N ARG A 211 28.96 -19.24 22.90
CA ARG A 211 29.67 -20.47 23.32
C ARG A 211 31.19 -20.31 23.24
N ALA A 212 31.70 -19.23 22.65
CA ALA A 212 33.12 -18.90 22.58
C ALA A 212 33.65 -18.22 23.85
N ASP A 213 32.76 -17.70 24.70
CA ASP A 213 33.08 -17.32 26.08
C ASP A 213 32.42 -18.27 27.08
N PRO A 214 32.95 -19.48 27.29
CA PRO A 214 32.97 -19.97 28.64
C PRO A 214 34.08 -19.19 29.36
N CYS A 215 33.74 -18.47 30.43
CA CYS A 215 34.65 -18.25 31.55
C CYS A 215 35.07 -19.63 32.10
N VAL A 216 35.83 -20.40 31.32
CA VAL A 216 36.66 -21.48 31.85
C VAL A 216 37.79 -20.73 32.52
N LEU A 217 37.62 -20.50 33.82
CA LEU A 217 38.79 -20.31 34.67
C LEU A 217 39.78 -21.41 34.29
N PRO A 218 41.00 -21.07 33.87
CA PRO A 218 41.98 -22.06 33.47
C PRO A 218 42.15 -23.08 34.61
N ALA A 219 42.41 -24.33 34.26
CA ALA A 219 42.34 -25.47 35.18
C ALA A 219 43.22 -25.31 36.43
N ASP A 220 44.27 -24.48 36.35
CA ASP A 220 45.13 -24.06 37.45
C ASP A 220 44.39 -23.30 38.56
N ARG A 221 43.41 -22.45 38.21
CA ARG A 221 42.58 -21.73 39.19
C ARG A 221 41.45 -22.56 39.79
N GLN A 222 41.02 -23.63 39.12
CA GLN A 222 40.02 -24.55 39.70
C GLN A 222 40.63 -25.38 40.85
N ALA A 223 41.91 -25.76 40.74
CA ALA A 223 42.62 -26.48 41.80
C ALA A 223 42.74 -25.63 43.09
N LEU A 224 43.03 -24.34 42.95
CA LEU A 224 43.17 -23.42 44.10
C LEU A 224 41.86 -23.21 44.88
N LEU A 225 40.69 -23.26 44.20
CA LEU A 225 39.39 -23.17 44.86
C LEU A 225 39.00 -24.46 45.59
N VAL A 226 39.43 -25.62 45.07
CA VAL A 226 39.18 -26.92 45.72
C VAL A 226 40.09 -27.10 46.94
N GLU A 227 41.35 -26.68 46.86
CA GLU A 227 42.28 -26.70 48.01
C GLU A 227 41.80 -25.79 49.15
N GLY A 228 41.36 -24.56 48.84
CA GLY A 228 40.80 -23.66 49.85
C GLY A 228 39.50 -24.17 50.52
N TYR A 229 38.74 -25.05 49.85
CA TYR A 229 37.52 -25.64 50.39
C TYR A 229 37.80 -26.82 51.34
N HIS A 230 38.94 -27.52 51.14
CA HIS A 230 39.33 -28.65 51.98
C HIS A 230 39.94 -28.22 53.33
N GLU A 231 40.55 -27.03 53.43
CA GLU A 231 41.11 -26.52 54.68
C GLU A 231 40.05 -25.97 55.65
N ALA A 232 38.83 -25.67 55.19
CA ALA A 232 37.81 -24.96 55.97
C ALA A 232 36.82 -25.84 56.76
N ARG A 233 36.96 -27.17 56.78
CA ARG A 233 36.03 -28.04 57.55
C ARG A 233 36.66 -28.59 58.84
N PRO A 234 36.20 -28.17 60.03
CA PRO A 234 36.50 -28.91 61.26
C PRO A 234 35.74 -30.24 61.28
N ILE A 235 36.48 -31.31 61.59
CA ILE A 235 36.05 -32.71 61.62
C ILE A 235 34.98 -32.90 62.71
N ARG A 236 33.71 -33.09 62.33
CA ARG A 236 32.72 -33.74 63.21
C ARG A 236 32.76 -35.25 63.00
N LYS A 237 33.32 -35.97 63.98
CA LYS A 237 33.14 -37.42 64.10
C LYS A 237 31.65 -37.73 64.26
N ARG A 238 31.06 -38.52 63.35
CA ARG A 238 29.75 -39.15 63.57
C ARG A 238 29.91 -40.67 63.48
N SER A 239 29.38 -41.31 64.51
CA SER A 239 29.52 -42.70 64.90
C SER A 239 29.06 -43.71 63.84
N GLN A 240 29.77 -44.82 63.83
CA GLN A 240 29.38 -46.10 63.26
C GLN A 240 27.96 -46.50 63.72
N ASN A 241 27.13 -46.98 62.79
CA ASN A 241 26.28 -48.13 63.05
C ASN A 241 25.88 -48.81 61.73
N SER A 242 26.05 -50.13 61.80
CA SER A 242 25.91 -51.22 60.83
C SER A 242 24.51 -51.45 60.27
N ALA A 243 24.43 -51.89 59.01
CA ALA A 243 23.85 -53.20 58.62
C ALA A 243 24.01 -53.47 57.10
N PRO A 244 24.34 -54.71 56.68
CA PRO A 244 24.41 -55.11 55.27
C PRO A 244 23.17 -55.90 54.83
N PHE A 245 22.68 -55.74 53.60
CA PHE A 245 21.83 -56.78 52.99
C PHE A 245 21.85 -56.80 51.45
N THR A 246 22.62 -57.77 50.96
CA THR A 246 22.49 -58.67 49.80
C THR A 246 21.86 -58.28 48.45
N ARG A 247 22.63 -58.72 47.45
CA ARG A 247 22.44 -58.85 45.99
C ARG A 247 21.61 -60.09 45.60
N SER A 248 20.68 -59.96 44.65
CA SER A 248 20.19 -60.98 43.68
C SER A 248 19.06 -60.34 42.85
N GLY A 249 18.85 -60.50 41.54
CA GLY A 249 19.44 -61.33 40.49
C GLY A 249 18.62 -61.15 39.18
N ALA A 250 19.17 -61.63 38.05
CA ALA A 250 18.54 -62.08 36.79
C ALA A 250 17.54 -61.16 36.04
N ILE A 251 17.82 -60.67 34.82
CA ILE A 251 17.67 -61.34 33.50
C ILE A 251 16.26 -61.92 33.26
N ARG A 252 15.46 -61.34 32.34
CA ARG A 252 15.14 -61.90 31.00
C ARG A 252 14.15 -61.03 30.20
N THR A 253 14.41 -60.93 28.90
CA THR A 253 13.56 -60.64 27.72
C THR A 253 12.75 -59.35 27.67
#